data_AF-A0A8X7Y389-F1
#
_entry.id   AF-A0A8X7Y389-F1
#
_cell.length_a   1.000
_cell.length_b   1.000
_cell.length_c   1.000
_cell.angle_alpha   90.00
_cell.angle_beta   90.00
_cell.angle_gamma   90.00
#
_symmetry.space_group_name_H-M   'P 1'
#
loop_
_entity.id
_entity.type
_entity.pdbx_description
1 polymer ?
#
loop_
_entity_poly.entity_id
_entity_poly.type
_entity_poly.pdbx_seq_one_letter_code
_entity_poly.pdbx_strand_id
1 'polypeptide(L)'
;MDPPNQPKSLSTNLFYLFLLLSTNLLTLFISSTFYSSSSCSLNPISSTTTFTKRSSPSTTDSDGTGNPETPQATIDLPSEFLAFSSGQVLPLGFNTNFDSDTFYPPVGQACTRFPDELSRFMSYKVNGSCPDDELFAQKLLLKGCEPLPRRRCRPAAQPDYVEPNPLPTSLWTTPPNSSVVWTAYTCKDYTCLINRVKTQKGFDDCKDCFDLHGREKNRWASRQSIEGSLDFTIDEVLATKKPGTIRIGLDIGGGVATFAVRMRERNITIITTSMNLNGPFNNFIASRGVMPLYISISQRLPFFDNTLDIVHSMHVLSNWIPSTLLHFLMFDIYRVLRPGGLFWLDHFFCVEDQFLDVYKPLIESIGFIKLKWVVGKKLDRGAELREMYLSALLEKPLKNSW
;
A
#
# COMPACT_ATOMS: atom_id res chain seq x y z
N MET A 1 22.24 -47.96 -51.78
CA MET A 1 20.97 -48.68 -51.94
C MET A 1 20.28 -48.62 -50.58
N ASP A 2 19.12 -47.96 -50.56
CA ASP A 2 18.16 -47.59 -49.50
C ASP A 2 18.52 -47.76 -48.00
N PRO A 3 18.22 -46.75 -47.15
CA PRO A 3 18.04 -46.94 -45.73
C PRO A 3 16.55 -47.19 -45.35
N PRO A 4 16.27 -47.80 -44.18
CA PRO A 4 14.99 -48.45 -43.89
C PRO A 4 14.02 -47.61 -43.05
N ASN A 5 12.74 -47.93 -43.21
CA ASN A 5 11.59 -47.47 -42.41
C ASN A 5 11.76 -47.80 -40.91
N GLN A 6 11.52 -46.81 -40.03
CA GLN A 6 11.23 -47.02 -38.60
C GLN A 6 9.74 -46.80 -38.29
N PRO A 7 9.12 -47.61 -37.42
CA PRO A 7 7.71 -47.47 -37.05
C PRO A 7 7.50 -46.36 -35.99
N LYS A 8 6.50 -45.51 -36.20
CA LYS A 8 6.08 -44.51 -35.20
C LYS A 8 5.43 -45.21 -34.01
N SER A 9 6.02 -45.03 -32.82
CA SER A 9 5.58 -45.65 -31.57
C SER A 9 4.24 -45.08 -31.09
N LEU A 10 3.27 -45.97 -30.87
CA LEU A 10 1.94 -45.72 -30.29
C LEU A 10 2.01 -45.00 -28.92
N SER A 11 3.14 -45.10 -28.23
CA SER A 11 3.40 -44.55 -26.90
C SER A 11 3.33 -43.02 -26.85
N THR A 12 3.82 -42.34 -27.88
CA THR A 12 3.88 -40.88 -27.90
C THR A 12 2.50 -40.24 -27.99
N ASN A 13 1.59 -40.86 -28.74
CA ASN A 13 0.21 -40.36 -28.89
C ASN A 13 -0.61 -40.56 -27.60
N LEU A 14 -0.40 -41.65 -26.87
CA LEU A 14 -1.04 -41.84 -25.56
C LEU A 14 -0.54 -40.83 -24.52
N PHE A 15 0.75 -40.47 -24.56
CA PHE A 15 1.29 -39.45 -23.67
C PHE A 15 0.65 -38.08 -23.91
N TYR A 16 0.50 -37.65 -25.16
CA TYR A 16 -0.17 -36.38 -25.49
C TYR A 16 -1.65 -36.39 -25.10
N LEU A 17 -2.34 -37.52 -25.28
CA LEU A 17 -3.74 -37.65 -24.87
C LEU A 17 -3.90 -37.53 -23.35
N PHE A 18 -2.99 -38.15 -22.58
CA PHE A 18 -2.98 -38.05 -21.12
C PHE A 18 -2.66 -36.63 -20.63
N LEU A 19 -1.74 -35.93 -21.31
CA LEU A 19 -1.40 -34.55 -20.99
C LEU A 19 -2.58 -33.59 -21.26
N LEU A 20 -3.28 -33.78 -22.39
CA LEU A 20 -4.47 -33.01 -22.73
C LEU A 20 -5.64 -33.29 -21.78
N LEU A 21 -5.84 -34.54 -21.37
CA LEU A 21 -6.92 -34.89 -20.45
C LEU A 21 -6.68 -34.35 -19.03
N SER A 22 -5.45 -34.46 -18.53
CA SER A 22 -5.05 -33.98 -17.20
C SER A 22 -5.10 -32.45 -17.07
N THR A 23 -4.68 -31.72 -18.11
CA THR A 23 -4.74 -30.26 -18.14
C THR A 23 -6.17 -29.73 -18.18
N ASN A 24 -7.08 -30.39 -18.93
CA ASN A 24 -8.49 -30.01 -18.98
C ASN A 24 -9.28 -30.38 -17.71
N LEU A 25 -8.95 -31.50 -17.06
CA LEU A 25 -9.55 -31.85 -15.76
C LEU A 25 -9.08 -30.90 -14.64
N LEU A 26 -7.83 -30.46 -14.67
CA LEU A 26 -7.29 -29.50 -13.70
C LEU A 26 -7.97 -28.13 -13.84
N THR A 27 -8.19 -27.64 -15.06
CA THR A 27 -8.94 -26.40 -15.28
C THR A 27 -10.40 -26.54 -14.83
N LEU A 28 -11.08 -27.64 -15.12
CA LEU A 28 -12.46 -27.88 -14.64
C LEU A 28 -12.52 -27.90 -13.10
N PHE A 29 -11.54 -28.53 -12.44
CA PHE A 29 -11.49 -28.59 -10.98
C PHE A 29 -11.28 -27.20 -10.36
N ILE A 30 -10.34 -26.41 -10.89
CA ILE A 30 -10.10 -25.02 -10.45
C ILE A 30 -11.32 -24.13 -10.71
N SER A 31 -11.97 -24.26 -11.87
CA SER A 31 -13.19 -23.50 -12.17
C SER A 31 -14.34 -23.85 -11.22
N SER A 32 -14.50 -25.11 -10.82
CA SER A 32 -15.59 -25.54 -9.93
C SER A 32 -15.36 -25.18 -8.46
N THR A 33 -14.11 -25.15 -7.99
CA THR A 33 -13.78 -24.85 -6.57
C THR A 33 -13.63 -23.35 -6.27
N PHE A 34 -13.30 -22.52 -7.27
CA PHE A 34 -13.14 -21.07 -7.08
C PHE A 34 -14.34 -20.21 -7.53
N TYR A 35 -15.30 -20.75 -8.28
CA TYR A 35 -16.48 -19.99 -8.74
C TYR A 35 -17.80 -20.36 -8.03
N SER A 36 -17.82 -21.27 -7.05
CA SER A 36 -19.04 -21.64 -6.31
C SER A 36 -19.30 -20.83 -5.03
N SER A 37 -18.98 -19.55 -5.03
CA SER A 37 -19.49 -18.61 -4.01
C SER A 37 -19.73 -17.22 -4.58
N SER A 38 -20.47 -17.16 -5.68
CA SER A 38 -21.15 -15.94 -6.16
C SER A 38 -22.65 -16.05 -5.89
N SER A 39 -23.02 -15.86 -4.63
CA SER A 39 -24.38 -15.51 -4.25
C SER A 39 -24.32 -14.46 -3.15
N CYS A 40 -24.24 -13.19 -3.60
CA CYS A 40 -24.48 -12.03 -2.75
C CYS A 40 -25.94 -12.06 -2.28
N SER A 41 -26.15 -12.17 -0.97
CA SER A 41 -27.42 -11.82 -0.32
C SER A 41 -27.08 -11.11 0.98
N LEU A 42 -27.30 -9.79 0.98
CA LEU A 42 -27.22 -8.93 2.16
C LEU A 42 -28.44 -9.21 3.04
N ASN A 43 -28.25 -9.86 4.19
CA ASN A 43 -29.23 -9.85 5.27
C ASN A 43 -28.67 -9.05 6.45
N PRO A 44 -29.41 -8.08 7.03
CA PRO A 44 -28.96 -7.32 8.17
C PRO A 44 -29.15 -8.14 9.45
N ILE A 45 -28.05 -8.51 10.12
CA ILE A 45 -28.12 -9.09 11.47
C ILE A 45 -28.22 -7.94 12.47
N SER A 46 -29.44 -7.67 12.94
CA SER A 46 -29.66 -7.05 14.24
C SER A 46 -29.28 -8.08 15.32
N SER A 47 -28.28 -7.76 16.13
CA SER A 47 -28.11 -8.41 17.43
C SER A 47 -28.01 -7.32 18.49
N THR A 48 -29.14 -7.07 19.14
CA THR A 48 -29.25 -6.27 20.35
C THR A 48 -28.79 -7.13 21.51
N THR A 49 -27.58 -6.90 22.01
CA THR A 49 -27.11 -7.57 23.24
C THR A 49 -27.53 -6.74 24.45
N THR A 50 -28.69 -7.08 25.01
CA THR A 50 -29.12 -6.59 26.34
C THR A 50 -28.22 -7.17 27.43
N PHE A 51 -27.44 -6.32 28.09
CA PHE A 51 -26.73 -6.67 29.33
C PHE A 51 -27.73 -6.68 30.50
N THR A 52 -28.22 -7.86 30.88
CA THR A 52 -28.88 -8.05 32.18
C THR A 52 -27.85 -8.33 33.26
N LYS A 53 -27.74 -7.36 34.16
CA LYS A 53 -27.01 -7.41 35.44
C LYS A 53 -27.64 -8.47 36.35
N ARG A 54 -26.90 -9.47 36.84
CA ARG A 54 -27.32 -10.23 38.03
C ARG A 54 -26.17 -10.69 38.91
N SER A 55 -26.30 -10.22 40.14
CA SER A 55 -25.67 -10.56 41.43
C SER A 55 -25.32 -12.03 41.66
N SER A 56 -24.20 -12.25 42.34
CA SER A 56 -23.84 -13.45 43.13
C SER A 56 -24.95 -13.84 44.11
N PRO A 57 -25.11 -15.15 44.47
CA PRO A 57 -24.34 -15.68 45.61
C PRO A 57 -23.95 -17.19 45.56
N SER A 58 -22.87 -17.50 46.30
CA SER A 58 -22.48 -18.72 47.06
C SER A 58 -22.95 -20.15 46.68
N THR A 59 -21.95 -21.03 46.48
CA THR A 59 -21.75 -22.43 46.95
C THR A 59 -22.89 -23.47 46.86
N THR A 60 -22.67 -24.56 46.12
CA THR A 60 -22.38 -25.95 46.61
C THR A 60 -22.21 -26.93 45.43
N ASP A 61 -21.50 -28.02 45.71
CA ASP A 61 -21.02 -29.11 44.84
C ASP A 61 -22.02 -29.80 43.89
N SER A 62 -21.44 -30.40 42.85
CA SER A 62 -21.59 -31.80 42.38
C SER A 62 -21.99 -32.02 40.90
N ASP A 63 -21.19 -32.91 40.29
CA ASP A 63 -21.40 -33.75 39.11
C ASP A 63 -21.64 -33.14 37.71
N GLY A 64 -20.58 -33.18 36.90
CA GLY A 64 -20.47 -34.22 35.88
C GLY A 64 -21.48 -34.20 34.73
N THR A 65 -21.19 -33.45 33.67
CA THR A 65 -21.27 -33.90 32.28
C THR A 65 -20.67 -32.82 31.38
N GLY A 66 -19.40 -33.03 31.02
CA GLY A 66 -18.66 -32.15 30.13
C GLY A 66 -19.22 -32.20 28.72
N ASN A 67 -19.71 -31.05 28.22
CA ASN A 67 -19.73 -30.80 26.80
C ASN A 67 -18.27 -30.68 26.31
N PRO A 68 -17.90 -31.24 25.15
CA PRO A 68 -16.60 -30.98 24.57
C PRO A 68 -16.61 -29.54 24.04
N GLU A 69 -16.22 -28.59 24.90
CA GLU A 69 -15.71 -27.31 24.44
C GLU A 69 -14.54 -27.61 23.51
N THR A 70 -14.71 -27.24 22.25
CA THR A 70 -13.62 -27.21 21.28
C THR A 70 -12.52 -26.37 21.91
N PRO A 71 -11.26 -26.85 22.02
CA PRO A 71 -10.21 -26.04 22.62
C PRO A 71 -10.06 -24.80 21.75
N GLN A 72 -10.46 -23.64 22.28
CA GLN A 72 -10.01 -22.36 21.75
C GLN A 72 -8.50 -22.40 21.91
N ALA A 73 -7.80 -22.75 20.83
CA ALA A 73 -6.36 -22.79 20.82
C ALA A 73 -5.88 -21.44 21.34
N THR A 74 -5.29 -21.44 22.53
CA THR A 74 -4.70 -20.25 23.13
C THR A 74 -3.59 -19.82 22.17
N ILE A 75 -3.85 -18.76 21.40
CA ILE A 75 -2.88 -18.21 20.47
C ILE A 75 -1.73 -17.68 21.33
N ASP A 76 -0.57 -18.32 21.24
CA ASP A 76 0.62 -17.91 21.99
C ASP A 76 1.24 -16.67 21.33
N LEU A 77 0.83 -15.50 21.81
CA LEU A 77 1.33 -14.21 21.34
C LEU A 77 2.53 -13.76 22.20
N PRO A 78 3.51 -13.03 21.64
CA PRO A 78 4.67 -12.58 22.40
C PRO A 78 4.27 -11.75 23.63
N SER A 79 4.96 -11.97 24.75
CA SER A 79 4.68 -11.26 26.00
C SER A 79 4.78 -9.73 25.85
N GLU A 80 5.71 -9.23 25.05
CA GLU A 80 5.81 -7.80 24.75
C GLU A 80 4.63 -7.30 23.91
N PHE A 81 4.14 -8.09 22.94
CA PHE A 81 2.95 -7.74 22.16
C PHE A 81 1.73 -7.63 23.06
N LEU A 82 1.52 -8.61 23.93
CA LEU A 82 0.42 -8.64 24.89
C LEU A 82 0.53 -7.45 25.84
N ALA A 83 1.71 -7.18 26.39
CA ALA A 83 1.94 -6.03 27.24
C ALA A 83 1.61 -4.70 26.53
N PHE A 84 2.06 -4.53 25.28
CA PHE A 84 1.80 -3.31 24.50
C PHE A 84 0.32 -3.13 24.12
N SER A 85 -0.35 -4.19 23.68
CA SER A 85 -1.74 -4.12 23.19
C SER A 85 -2.78 -4.20 24.31
N SER A 86 -2.38 -4.62 25.52
CA SER A 86 -3.26 -4.64 26.70
C SER A 86 -3.61 -3.23 27.20
N GLY A 87 -4.76 -3.13 27.86
CA GLY A 87 -5.22 -1.89 28.49
C GLY A 87 -4.25 -1.41 29.56
N GLN A 88 -3.79 -0.16 29.42
CA GLN A 88 -2.90 0.51 30.36
C GLN A 88 -3.71 1.47 31.24
N VAL A 89 -3.72 1.24 32.55
CA VAL A 89 -4.40 2.14 33.49
C VAL A 89 -3.71 3.51 33.48
N LEU A 90 -4.51 4.56 33.47
CA LEU A 90 -4.02 5.93 33.46
C LEU A 90 -3.48 6.33 34.84
N PRO A 91 -2.33 7.02 34.89
CA PRO A 91 -1.74 7.44 36.16
C PRO A 91 -2.64 8.35 37.01
N LEU A 92 -3.56 9.09 36.37
CA LEU A 92 -4.46 10.05 37.02
C LEU A 92 -5.91 9.54 37.10
N GLY A 93 -6.13 8.25 36.86
CA GLY A 93 -7.46 7.67 36.80
C GLY A 93 -8.27 8.14 35.59
N PHE A 94 -9.59 8.20 35.76
CA PHE A 94 -10.56 8.45 34.70
C PHE A 94 -10.30 9.74 33.90
N ASN A 95 -10.38 9.64 32.57
CA ASN A 95 -10.24 10.76 31.65
C ASN A 95 -11.50 10.98 30.83
N THR A 96 -12.08 12.18 30.90
CA THR A 96 -13.33 12.53 30.21
C THR A 96 -13.20 12.62 28.69
N ASN A 97 -12.01 12.79 28.12
CA ASN A 97 -11.84 12.91 26.67
C ASN A 97 -12.06 11.59 25.93
N PHE A 98 -11.84 10.45 26.59
CA PHE A 98 -12.06 9.12 26.02
C PHE A 98 -12.88 8.20 26.95
N ASP A 99 -13.58 8.80 27.92
CA ASP A 99 -14.59 8.16 28.79
C ASP A 99 -14.09 6.87 29.46
N SER A 100 -12.84 6.87 29.92
CA SER A 100 -12.17 5.68 30.44
C SER A 100 -11.00 6.03 31.34
N ASP A 101 -10.65 5.14 32.26
CA ASP A 101 -9.43 5.16 33.06
C ASP A 101 -8.30 4.30 32.46
N THR A 102 -8.56 3.71 31.29
CA THR A 102 -7.69 2.73 30.63
C THR A 102 -7.45 3.12 29.17
N PHE A 103 -6.19 3.07 28.74
CA PHE A 103 -5.73 3.40 27.39
C PHE A 103 -5.31 2.15 26.63
N TYR A 104 -5.73 2.02 25.36
CA TYR A 104 -5.40 0.87 24.50
C TYR A 104 -4.55 1.33 23.30
N PRO A 105 -3.28 0.91 23.23
CA PRO A 105 -2.46 1.20 22.06
C PRO A 105 -2.97 0.48 20.80
N PRO A 106 -3.04 1.16 19.65
CA PRO A 106 -3.57 0.56 18.42
C PRO A 106 -2.55 -0.42 17.81
N VAL A 107 -3.06 -1.54 17.33
CA VAL A 107 -2.36 -2.47 16.45
C VAL A 107 -3.36 -3.11 15.49
N GLY A 108 -2.94 -3.37 14.25
CA GLY A 108 -3.80 -4.01 13.28
C GLY A 108 -4.26 -5.39 13.76
N GLN A 109 -5.57 -5.63 13.75
CA GLN A 109 -6.18 -6.89 14.22
C GLN A 109 -5.58 -8.11 13.50
N ALA A 110 -5.30 -7.98 12.20
CA ALA A 110 -4.70 -9.02 11.39
C ALA A 110 -3.33 -9.49 11.92
N CYS A 111 -2.63 -8.66 12.70
CA CYS A 111 -1.32 -9.01 13.25
C CYS A 111 -1.36 -10.25 14.16
N THR A 112 -2.46 -10.43 14.90
CA THR A 112 -2.67 -11.58 15.79
C THR A 112 -2.78 -12.92 15.05
N ARG A 113 -2.95 -12.89 13.72
CA ARG A 113 -3.03 -14.09 12.87
C ARG A 113 -1.66 -14.67 12.53
N PHE A 114 -0.57 -14.01 12.92
CA PHE A 114 0.81 -14.39 12.58
C PHE A 114 1.69 -14.51 13.85
N PRO A 115 1.33 -15.39 14.82
CA PRO A 115 2.00 -15.46 16.12
C PRO A 115 3.49 -15.84 16.00
N ASP A 116 3.85 -16.74 15.09
CA ASP A 116 5.24 -17.17 14.88
C ASP A 116 6.09 -16.03 14.31
N GLU A 117 5.59 -15.36 13.27
CA GLU A 117 6.29 -14.23 12.69
C GLU A 117 6.39 -13.06 13.66
N LEU A 118 5.35 -12.81 14.44
CA LEU A 118 5.34 -11.78 15.46
C LEU A 118 6.34 -12.11 16.58
N SER A 119 6.44 -13.37 17.01
CA SER A 119 7.43 -13.84 17.97
C SER A 119 8.86 -13.61 17.47
N ARG A 120 9.11 -13.97 16.20
CA ARG A 120 10.39 -13.67 15.56
C ARG A 120 10.66 -12.17 15.48
N PHE A 121 9.66 -11.37 15.12
CA PHE A 121 9.78 -9.92 15.02
C PHE A 121 9.98 -9.27 16.39
N MET A 122 9.52 -9.86 17.48
CA MET A 122 9.70 -9.30 18.82
C MET A 122 10.88 -9.94 19.58
N SER A 123 11.63 -10.83 18.93
CA SER A 123 12.84 -11.43 19.50
C SER A 123 14.04 -10.48 19.39
N TYR A 124 14.20 -9.60 20.37
CA TYR A 124 15.33 -8.69 20.48
C TYR A 124 15.63 -8.31 21.93
N LYS A 125 16.81 -7.72 22.17
CA LYS A 125 17.17 -7.19 23.47
C LYS A 125 16.58 -5.79 23.65
N VAL A 126 15.69 -5.61 24.64
CA VAL A 126 15.19 -4.30 25.05
C VAL A 126 16.36 -3.34 25.33
N ASN A 127 16.24 -2.09 24.87
CA ASN A 127 17.28 -1.04 24.87
C ASN A 127 18.55 -1.38 24.05
N GLY A 128 18.57 -2.51 23.33
CA GLY A 128 19.62 -2.89 22.40
C GLY A 128 19.37 -2.39 20.98
N SER A 129 20.15 -2.92 20.03
CA SER A 129 19.90 -2.73 18.59
C SER A 129 18.67 -3.52 18.16
N CYS A 130 17.86 -2.93 17.28
CA CYS A 130 16.86 -3.69 16.55
C CYS A 130 17.58 -4.70 15.64
N PRO A 131 17.00 -5.90 15.44
CA PRO A 131 17.42 -6.80 14.38
C PRO A 131 17.38 -6.09 13.02
N ASP A 132 18.32 -6.43 12.15
CA ASP A 132 18.35 -5.96 10.77
C ASP A 132 17.44 -6.83 9.90
N ASP A 133 16.14 -6.57 9.97
CA ASP A 133 15.10 -7.41 9.38
C ASP A 133 14.01 -6.61 8.64
N GLU A 134 14.39 -5.50 8.02
CA GLU A 134 13.51 -4.59 7.26
C GLU A 134 12.56 -5.33 6.29
N LEU A 135 13.07 -6.28 5.50
CA LEU A 135 12.24 -7.08 4.58
C LEU A 135 11.15 -7.88 5.31
N PHE A 136 11.47 -8.38 6.50
CA PHE A 136 10.53 -9.14 7.31
C PHE A 136 9.51 -8.22 7.99
N ALA A 137 9.97 -7.08 8.52
CA ALA A 137 9.13 -6.02 9.06
C ALA A 137 8.12 -5.52 8.01
N GLN A 138 8.57 -5.24 6.79
CA GLN A 138 7.73 -4.83 5.66
C GLN A 138 6.69 -5.90 5.31
N LYS A 139 7.04 -7.19 5.35
CA LYS A 139 6.08 -8.27 5.11
C LYS A 139 4.99 -8.32 6.18
N LEU A 140 5.34 -8.15 7.46
CA LEU A 140 4.37 -8.09 8.54
C LEU A 140 3.44 -6.88 8.40
N LEU A 141 4.01 -5.72 8.08
CA LEU A 141 3.28 -4.50 7.78
C LEU A 141 2.24 -4.75 6.67
N LEU A 142 2.65 -5.31 5.53
CA LEU A 142 1.77 -5.63 4.40
C LEU A 142 0.76 -6.76 4.69
N LYS A 143 1.00 -7.58 5.72
CA LYS A 143 0.05 -8.57 6.25
C LYS A 143 -1.01 -7.95 7.18
N GLY A 144 -0.95 -6.64 7.43
CA GLY A 144 -1.90 -5.92 8.28
C GLY A 144 -1.43 -5.74 9.73
N CYS A 145 -0.14 -5.87 10.03
CA CYS A 145 0.46 -5.46 11.31
C CYS A 145 0.75 -3.94 11.37
N GLU A 146 -0.13 -3.08 10.88
CA GLU A 146 0.04 -1.63 10.92
C GLU A 146 -0.68 -1.00 12.13
N PRO A 147 -0.02 -0.14 12.93
CA PRO A 147 1.43 0.09 12.97
C PRO A 147 2.20 -1.12 13.53
N LEU A 148 3.48 -1.26 13.15
CA LEU A 148 4.33 -2.34 13.67
C LEU A 148 4.51 -2.23 15.20
N PRO A 149 4.44 -3.35 15.95
CA PRO A 149 4.38 -3.31 17.42
C PRO A 149 5.75 -3.15 18.11
N ARG A 150 6.87 -3.37 17.41
CA ARG A 150 8.23 -3.28 17.98
C ARG A 150 8.59 -1.82 18.29
N ARG A 151 8.82 -1.49 19.57
CA ARG A 151 9.10 -0.10 20.00
C ARG A 151 10.27 0.07 20.98
N ARG A 152 10.90 -1.01 21.45
CA ARG A 152 11.85 -0.96 22.59
C ARG A 152 13.30 -1.26 22.21
N CYS A 153 13.66 -1.13 20.94
CA CYS A 153 15.03 -1.21 20.44
C CYS A 153 15.39 0.04 19.64
N ARG A 154 16.69 0.23 19.41
CA ARG A 154 17.23 1.34 18.61
C ARG A 154 17.42 0.86 17.16
N PRO A 155 16.81 1.51 16.16
CA PRO A 155 16.98 1.12 14.75
C PRO A 155 18.46 1.05 14.35
N ALA A 156 18.80 0.10 13.48
CA ALA A 156 20.14 0.00 12.95
C ALA A 156 20.48 1.25 12.09
N ALA A 157 21.72 1.71 12.18
CA ALA A 157 22.27 2.77 11.36
C ALA A 157 23.63 2.34 10.81
N GLN A 158 24.06 2.95 9.70
CA GLN A 158 25.41 2.74 9.19
C GLN A 158 26.44 3.30 10.18
N PRO A 159 27.59 2.62 10.41
CA PRO A 159 28.64 3.12 11.30
C PRO A 159 29.18 4.49 10.88
N ASP A 160 29.35 4.69 9.56
CA ASP A 160 29.93 5.91 8.98
C ASP A 160 28.85 6.84 8.42
N TYR A 161 27.76 7.05 9.17
CA TYR A 161 26.66 7.93 8.76
C TYR A 161 27.15 9.37 8.52
N VAL A 162 26.71 9.96 7.41
CA VAL A 162 27.01 11.36 7.04
C VAL A 162 25.73 12.16 7.08
N GLU A 163 25.80 13.36 7.65
CA GLU A 163 24.65 14.28 7.71
C GLU A 163 24.13 14.63 6.30
N PRO A 164 22.80 14.79 6.13
CA PRO A 164 22.22 15.14 4.83
C PRO A 164 22.69 16.49 4.28
N ASN A 165 22.74 16.61 2.96
CA ASN A 165 23.00 17.89 2.30
C ASN A 165 21.92 18.94 2.68
N PRO A 166 22.30 20.23 2.90
CA PRO A 166 21.33 21.27 3.20
C PRO A 166 20.42 21.56 2.00
N LEU A 167 19.27 22.17 2.27
CA LEU A 167 18.40 22.71 1.22
C LEU A 167 19.04 23.97 0.60
N PRO A 168 18.88 24.19 -0.73
CA PRO A 168 18.12 23.38 -1.68
C PRO A 168 18.92 22.23 -2.32
N THR A 169 20.22 22.09 -2.03
CA THR A 169 21.12 21.12 -2.67
C THR A 169 20.62 19.69 -2.58
N SER A 170 20.06 19.28 -1.43
CA SER A 170 19.50 17.93 -1.25
C SER A 170 18.34 17.58 -2.18
N LEU A 171 17.61 18.55 -2.74
CA LEU A 171 16.43 18.28 -3.57
C LEU A 171 16.76 17.49 -4.84
N TRP A 172 17.96 17.69 -5.38
CA TRP A 172 18.41 17.16 -6.68
C TRP A 172 19.79 16.49 -6.60
N THR A 173 20.20 16.06 -5.41
CA THR A 173 21.49 15.39 -5.18
C THR A 173 21.26 14.01 -4.59
N THR A 174 21.88 12.98 -5.19
CA THR A 174 21.89 11.63 -4.62
C THR A 174 22.65 11.64 -3.29
N PRO A 175 22.05 11.18 -2.17
CA PRO A 175 22.71 11.14 -0.87
C PRO A 175 23.86 10.13 -0.83
N PRO A 176 24.76 10.22 0.17
CA PRO A 176 25.85 9.26 0.32
C PRO A 176 25.32 7.86 0.64
N ASN A 177 26.05 6.81 0.23
CA ASN A 177 25.66 5.41 0.51
C ASN A 177 25.51 5.12 2.00
N SER A 178 26.20 5.85 2.88
CA SER A 178 26.07 5.69 4.34
C SER A 178 24.72 6.16 4.91
N SER A 179 23.85 6.76 4.10
CA SER A 179 22.49 7.17 4.52
C SER A 179 21.51 6.00 4.71
N VAL A 180 21.88 4.78 4.29
CA VAL A 180 20.99 3.62 4.20
C VAL A 180 21.67 2.36 4.74
N VAL A 181 20.90 1.50 5.42
CA VAL A 181 21.29 0.12 5.70
C VAL A 181 20.89 -0.77 4.51
N TRP A 182 21.89 -1.32 3.81
CA TRP A 182 21.71 -1.94 2.49
C TRP A 182 21.38 -3.43 2.48
N THR A 183 21.41 -4.08 3.63
CA THR A 183 21.23 -5.54 3.77
C THR A 183 19.93 -6.04 3.17
N ALA A 184 18.85 -5.28 3.33
CA ALA A 184 17.50 -5.56 2.84
C ALA A 184 17.31 -5.45 1.31
N TYR A 185 18.23 -4.81 0.58
CA TYR A 185 18.04 -4.47 -0.83
C TYR A 185 18.96 -5.27 -1.74
N THR A 186 18.53 -5.52 -2.98
CA THR A 186 19.38 -6.19 -3.96
C THR A 186 20.59 -5.32 -4.32
N CYS A 187 20.37 -4.02 -4.53
CA CYS A 187 21.44 -3.05 -4.69
C CYS A 187 22.10 -2.71 -3.35
N LYS A 188 23.43 -2.50 -3.37
CA LYS A 188 24.24 -2.19 -2.17
C LYS A 188 24.78 -0.77 -2.14
N ASP A 189 24.43 0.03 -3.13
CA ASP A 189 24.74 1.45 -3.24
C ASP A 189 23.74 2.14 -4.19
N TYR A 190 23.77 3.47 -4.20
CA TYR A 190 22.93 4.24 -5.12
C TYR A 190 23.34 4.11 -6.58
N THR A 191 24.63 3.86 -6.88
CA THR A 191 25.10 3.65 -8.25
C THR A 191 24.40 2.45 -8.91
N CYS A 192 24.21 1.37 -8.16
CA CYS A 192 23.43 0.21 -8.58
C CYS A 192 21.97 0.58 -8.82
N LEU A 193 21.32 1.32 -7.91
CA LEU A 193 19.93 1.74 -8.06
C LEU A 193 19.70 2.63 -9.28
N ILE A 194 20.60 3.60 -9.51
CA ILE A 194 20.58 4.50 -10.68
C ILE A 194 20.70 3.70 -11.97
N ASN A 195 21.55 2.68 -12.00
CA ASN A 195 21.78 1.86 -13.20
C ASN A 195 20.87 0.64 -13.32
N ARG A 196 19.95 0.42 -12.36
CA ARG A 196 19.14 -0.79 -12.23
C ARG A 196 18.35 -1.14 -13.48
N VAL A 197 17.81 -0.14 -14.19
CA VAL A 197 17.09 -0.34 -15.46
C VAL A 197 17.95 -0.99 -16.54
N LYS A 198 19.26 -0.75 -16.54
CA LYS A 198 20.22 -1.29 -17.50
C LYS A 198 20.79 -2.64 -17.06
N THR A 199 20.95 -2.84 -15.75
CA THR A 199 21.71 -3.98 -15.20
C THR A 199 20.84 -5.14 -14.73
N GLN A 200 19.59 -4.89 -14.31
CA GLN A 200 18.71 -5.90 -13.75
C GLN A 200 17.59 -6.27 -14.72
N LYS A 201 17.34 -7.58 -14.87
CA LYS A 201 16.19 -8.12 -15.61
C LYS A 201 15.02 -8.32 -14.63
N GLY A 202 13.80 -8.07 -15.10
CA GLY A 202 12.59 -8.19 -14.28
C GLY A 202 11.93 -6.85 -13.96
N PHE A 203 10.84 -6.96 -13.21
CA PHE A 203 10.06 -5.82 -12.72
C PHE A 203 10.55 -5.43 -11.33
N ASP A 204 10.87 -4.16 -11.18
CA ASP A 204 11.10 -3.52 -9.89
C ASP A 204 10.26 -2.26 -9.85
N ASP A 205 9.69 -1.97 -8.68
CA ASP A 205 9.02 -0.69 -8.48
C ASP A 205 10.01 0.46 -8.71
N CYS A 206 9.56 1.48 -9.45
CA CYS A 206 10.33 2.70 -9.67
C CYS A 206 11.75 2.40 -10.24
N LYS A 207 11.84 1.55 -11.28
CA LYS A 207 13.10 0.91 -11.72
C LYS A 207 14.27 1.86 -11.99
N ASP A 208 14.00 3.06 -12.51
CA ASP A 208 14.98 4.09 -12.88
C ASP A 208 14.76 5.45 -12.21
N CYS A 209 13.92 5.51 -11.18
CA CYS A 209 13.60 6.78 -10.55
C CYS A 209 14.68 7.26 -9.57
N PHE A 210 15.70 6.47 -9.24
CA PHE A 210 16.84 6.95 -8.46
C PHE A 210 17.79 7.84 -9.28
N ASP A 211 17.65 7.85 -10.62
CA ASP A 211 18.42 8.74 -11.50
C ASP A 211 17.81 10.15 -11.51
N LEU A 212 18.25 10.98 -10.55
CA LEU A 212 17.82 12.37 -10.40
C LEU A 212 18.22 13.27 -11.58
N HIS A 213 19.28 12.91 -12.32
CA HIS A 213 19.80 13.71 -13.43
C HIS A 213 19.34 13.19 -14.80
N GLY A 214 18.84 11.96 -14.87
CA GLY A 214 18.21 11.36 -16.03
C GLY A 214 16.69 11.49 -16.01
N ARG A 215 15.96 10.38 -15.78
CA ARG A 215 14.50 10.33 -15.92
C ARG A 215 13.81 11.37 -15.03
N GLU A 216 14.16 11.46 -13.76
CA GLU A 216 13.45 12.32 -12.80
C GLU A 216 13.67 13.82 -13.07
N LYS A 217 14.80 14.20 -13.68
CA LYS A 217 15.11 15.59 -14.04
C LYS A 217 14.05 16.24 -14.92
N ASN A 218 13.36 15.45 -15.73
CA ASN A 218 12.35 15.95 -16.67
C ASN A 218 10.91 15.68 -16.22
N ARG A 219 10.69 14.81 -15.21
CA ARG A 219 9.34 14.49 -14.72
C ARG A 219 8.67 15.74 -14.15
N TRP A 220 7.47 16.01 -14.66
CA TRP A 220 6.66 17.19 -14.39
C TRP A 220 7.39 18.54 -14.58
N ALA A 221 8.45 18.57 -15.40
CA ALA A 221 9.16 19.80 -15.74
C ALA A 221 8.47 20.59 -16.86
N SER A 222 7.69 19.91 -17.72
CA SER A 222 6.95 20.57 -18.79
C SER A 222 5.86 21.48 -18.21
N ARG A 223 5.66 22.63 -18.85
CA ARG A 223 4.58 23.57 -18.51
C ARG A 223 3.29 23.31 -19.29
N GLN A 224 3.37 22.58 -20.40
CA GLN A 224 2.23 22.28 -21.26
C GLN A 224 2.15 20.78 -21.54
N SER A 225 0.95 20.23 -21.44
CA SER A 225 0.64 18.90 -21.94
C SER A 225 0.44 18.96 -23.45
N ILE A 226 0.73 17.84 -24.11
CA ILE A 226 0.35 17.65 -25.51
C ILE A 226 -1.15 17.34 -25.51
N GLU A 227 -1.92 18.00 -26.39
CA GLU A 227 -3.35 17.75 -26.50
C GLU A 227 -3.63 16.26 -26.78
N GLY A 228 -4.56 15.67 -26.02
CA GLY A 228 -4.84 14.24 -26.07
C GLY A 228 -3.84 13.34 -25.32
N SER A 229 -2.80 13.90 -24.69
CA SER A 229 -1.89 13.14 -23.82
C SER A 229 -2.58 12.72 -22.51
N LEU A 230 -2.12 11.59 -21.98
CA LEU A 230 -2.43 11.12 -20.62
C LEU A 230 -1.73 11.96 -19.55
N ASP A 231 -0.66 12.67 -19.90
CA ASP A 231 0.13 13.47 -18.97
C ASP A 231 -0.54 14.82 -18.69
N PHE A 232 -0.76 15.14 -17.41
CA PHE A 232 -1.13 16.48 -16.97
C PHE A 232 0.09 17.17 -16.39
N THR A 233 0.27 18.46 -16.66
CA THR A 233 1.36 19.21 -16.02
C THR A 233 0.92 19.73 -14.66
N ILE A 234 1.89 19.95 -13.76
CA ILE A 234 1.61 20.58 -12.47
C ILE A 234 0.97 21.95 -12.68
N ASP A 235 1.48 22.74 -13.64
CA ASP A 235 1.00 24.10 -13.87
C ASP A 235 -0.46 24.09 -14.39
N GLU A 236 -0.83 23.15 -15.25
CA GLU A 236 -2.22 22.96 -15.70
C GLU A 236 -3.16 22.57 -14.55
N VAL A 237 -2.75 21.62 -13.71
CA VAL A 237 -3.55 21.17 -12.57
C VAL A 237 -3.76 22.31 -11.58
N LEU A 238 -2.71 23.06 -11.26
CA LEU A 238 -2.79 24.20 -10.35
C LEU A 238 -3.63 25.35 -10.92
N ALA A 239 -3.63 25.56 -12.24
CA ALA A 239 -4.42 26.58 -12.91
C ALA A 239 -5.94 26.34 -12.85
N THR A 240 -6.38 25.12 -12.49
CA THR A 240 -7.82 24.84 -12.24
C THR A 240 -8.35 25.49 -10.97
N LYS A 241 -7.46 26.04 -10.14
CA LYS A 241 -7.79 26.70 -8.89
C LYS A 241 -7.24 28.12 -8.85
N LYS A 242 -7.79 28.92 -7.94
CA LYS A 242 -7.25 30.25 -7.68
C LYS A 242 -5.80 30.11 -7.21
N PRO A 243 -4.86 30.93 -7.72
CA PRO A 243 -3.46 30.87 -7.30
C PRO A 243 -3.31 30.91 -5.77
N GLY A 244 -2.42 30.07 -5.24
CA GLY A 244 -2.14 29.99 -3.79
C GLY A 244 -3.16 29.22 -2.95
N THR A 245 -4.20 28.64 -3.54
CA THR A 245 -5.20 27.86 -2.78
C THR A 245 -4.79 26.41 -2.53
N ILE A 246 -3.99 25.81 -3.43
CA ILE A 246 -3.34 24.51 -3.19
C ILE A 246 -2.05 24.74 -2.42
N ARG A 247 -1.95 24.19 -1.21
CA ARG A 247 -0.84 24.48 -0.27
C ARG A 247 -0.29 23.23 0.40
N ILE A 248 -1.16 22.25 0.68
CA ILE A 248 -0.79 21.00 1.33
C ILE A 248 -1.43 19.81 0.62
N GLY A 249 -0.68 18.73 0.45
CA GLY A 249 -1.21 17.53 -0.18
C GLY A 249 -0.48 16.24 0.18
N LEU A 250 -0.99 15.17 -0.40
CA LEU A 250 -0.48 13.81 -0.27
C LEU A 250 -0.13 13.26 -1.63
N ASP A 251 1.00 12.56 -1.72
CA ASP A 251 1.42 11.80 -2.89
C ASP A 251 1.44 10.31 -2.54
N ILE A 252 0.50 9.55 -3.09
CA ILE A 252 0.34 8.13 -2.84
C ILE A 252 1.24 7.35 -3.79
N GLY A 253 2.31 6.75 -3.25
CA GLY A 253 3.25 5.97 -4.04
C GLY A 253 4.26 6.81 -4.82
N GLY A 254 4.75 7.91 -4.26
CA GLY A 254 5.56 8.90 -4.97
C GLY A 254 6.98 8.48 -5.37
N GLY A 255 7.35 7.21 -5.21
CA GLY A 255 8.68 6.70 -5.53
C GLY A 255 9.78 7.40 -4.73
N VAL A 256 10.62 8.18 -5.41
CA VAL A 256 11.67 9.02 -4.78
C VAL A 256 11.22 10.46 -4.45
N ALA A 257 9.90 10.72 -4.48
CA ALA A 257 9.26 12.00 -4.15
C ALA A 257 9.62 13.18 -5.06
N THR A 258 9.87 12.93 -6.35
CA THR A 258 10.10 14.02 -7.31
C THR A 258 8.88 14.93 -7.47
N PHE A 259 7.66 14.39 -7.47
CA PHE A 259 6.44 15.20 -7.47
C PHE A 259 6.42 16.16 -6.27
N ALA A 260 6.70 15.67 -5.05
CA ALA A 260 6.78 16.51 -3.87
C ALA A 260 7.84 17.63 -3.97
N VAL A 261 9.01 17.34 -4.55
CA VAL A 261 10.06 18.34 -4.82
C VAL A 261 9.57 19.40 -5.80
N ARG A 262 8.90 19.01 -6.90
CA ARG A 262 8.35 19.95 -7.90
C ARG A 262 7.24 20.84 -7.33
N MET A 263 6.42 20.29 -6.45
CA MET A 263 5.37 21.01 -5.74
C MET A 263 5.98 21.98 -4.72
N ARG A 264 7.06 21.58 -4.03
CA ARG A 264 7.81 22.47 -3.13
C ARG A 264 8.44 23.65 -3.85
N GLU A 265 8.95 23.49 -5.07
CA GLU A 265 9.43 24.60 -5.91
C GLU A 265 8.34 25.66 -6.17
N ARG A 266 7.06 25.30 -5.96
CA ARG A 266 5.89 26.17 -6.03
C ARG A 266 5.31 26.52 -4.65
N ASN A 267 6.09 26.33 -3.59
CA ASN A 267 5.70 26.53 -2.19
C ASN A 267 4.52 25.65 -1.71
N ILE A 268 4.39 24.44 -2.26
CA ILE A 268 3.37 23.47 -1.85
C ILE A 268 4.02 22.32 -1.08
N THR A 269 3.52 22.03 0.11
CA THR A 269 4.00 20.95 0.96
C THR A 269 3.29 19.65 0.59
N ILE A 270 4.05 18.67 0.11
CA ILE A 270 3.54 17.33 -0.17
C ILE A 270 4.17 16.34 0.81
N ILE A 271 3.33 15.53 1.43
CA ILE A 271 3.75 14.33 2.17
C ILE A 271 3.67 13.16 1.19
N THR A 272 4.72 12.35 1.10
CA THR A 272 4.79 11.23 0.15
C THR A 272 4.72 9.91 0.88
N THR A 273 3.73 9.09 0.55
CA THR A 273 3.73 7.68 0.99
C THR A 273 4.60 6.84 0.07
N SER A 274 5.36 5.92 0.64
CA SER A 274 6.15 4.97 -0.14
C SER A 274 6.44 3.71 0.69
N MET A 275 6.52 2.56 0.04
CA MET A 275 6.99 1.31 0.63
C MET A 275 8.43 1.06 0.15
N ASN A 276 9.29 0.46 0.99
CA ASN A 276 10.69 0.16 0.65
C ASN A 276 10.81 -1.12 -0.21
N LEU A 277 10.07 -1.19 -1.32
CA LEU A 277 10.01 -2.36 -2.22
C LEU A 277 11.31 -2.49 -3.04
N ASN A 278 12.29 -3.26 -2.52
CA ASN A 278 13.62 -3.45 -3.13
C ASN A 278 14.36 -2.13 -3.44
N GLY A 279 14.10 -1.10 -2.64
CA GLY A 279 14.76 0.20 -2.70
C GLY A 279 14.51 0.98 -1.40
N PRO A 280 15.47 1.79 -0.93
CA PRO A 280 15.37 2.55 0.31
C PRO A 280 14.60 3.87 0.11
N PHE A 281 13.38 3.80 -0.42
CA PHE A 281 12.63 4.98 -0.83
C PHE A 281 12.42 5.97 0.32
N ASN A 282 11.98 5.51 1.49
CA ASN A 282 11.70 6.40 2.62
C ASN A 282 12.95 7.15 3.11
N ASN A 283 14.11 6.47 3.18
CA ASN A 283 15.39 7.11 3.49
C ASN A 283 15.77 8.14 2.42
N PHE A 284 15.63 7.79 1.14
CA PHE A 284 15.95 8.68 0.02
C PHE A 284 15.07 9.93 0.00
N ILE A 285 13.76 9.78 0.20
CA ILE A 285 12.78 10.87 0.31
C ILE A 285 13.20 11.80 1.46
N ALA A 286 13.48 11.25 2.65
CA ALA A 286 13.93 12.05 3.79
C ALA A 286 15.25 12.77 3.52
N SER A 287 16.22 12.14 2.87
CA SER A 287 17.50 12.75 2.49
C SER A 287 17.38 13.89 1.48
N ARG A 288 16.30 13.91 0.68
CA ARG A 288 15.94 15.07 -0.17
C ARG A 288 15.31 16.22 0.61
N GLY A 289 15.07 16.04 1.90
CA GLY A 289 14.43 17.01 2.78
C GLY A 289 12.91 17.11 2.60
N VAL A 290 12.26 16.15 1.93
CA VAL A 290 10.79 16.04 1.81
C VAL A 290 10.25 14.96 2.76
N MET A 291 8.96 14.99 3.07
CA MET A 291 8.38 14.16 4.15
C MET A 291 7.94 12.78 3.63
N PRO A 292 8.61 11.67 4.02
CA PRO A 292 8.09 10.33 3.77
C PRO A 292 7.03 9.95 4.81
N LEU A 293 6.10 9.10 4.40
CA LEU A 293 5.17 8.40 5.27
C LEU A 293 5.19 6.90 4.91
N TYR A 294 5.70 6.07 5.83
CA TYR A 294 5.78 4.63 5.63
C TYR A 294 4.47 3.97 6.01
N ILE A 295 3.61 3.74 5.02
CA ILE A 295 2.23 3.28 5.18
C ILE A 295 1.80 2.51 3.93
N SER A 296 1.13 1.38 4.10
CA SER A 296 0.53 0.64 3.00
C SER A 296 -0.83 1.23 2.58
N ILE A 297 -1.28 0.88 1.38
CA ILE A 297 -2.64 1.25 0.90
C ILE A 297 -3.77 0.60 1.71
N SER A 298 -3.47 -0.37 2.58
CA SER A 298 -4.47 -1.06 3.41
C SER A 298 -4.80 -0.29 4.70
N GLN A 299 -3.96 0.69 5.05
CA GLN A 299 -4.11 1.57 6.20
C GLN A 299 -4.99 2.77 5.81
N ARG A 300 -5.84 3.21 6.73
CA ARG A 300 -6.55 4.49 6.59
C ARG A 300 -5.54 5.64 6.64
N LEU A 301 -5.62 6.56 5.69
CA LEU A 301 -4.78 7.73 5.60
C LEU A 301 -4.82 8.52 6.94
N PRO A 302 -3.66 8.74 7.59
CA PRO A 302 -3.57 9.32 8.93
C PRO A 302 -3.67 10.85 8.91
N PHE A 303 -4.58 11.37 8.09
CA PHE A 303 -4.94 12.77 8.00
C PHE A 303 -6.35 12.96 8.52
N PHE A 304 -6.61 14.10 9.14
CA PHE A 304 -7.95 14.46 9.56
C PHE A 304 -8.83 14.81 8.35
N ASP A 305 -10.12 14.68 8.52
CA ASP A 305 -11.11 14.89 7.47
C ASP A 305 -11.04 16.32 6.94
N ASN A 306 -11.16 16.48 5.62
CA ASN A 306 -11.20 17.78 4.95
C ASN A 306 -9.98 18.68 5.19
N THR A 307 -8.77 18.12 5.27
CA THR A 307 -7.56 18.90 5.56
C THR A 307 -6.60 19.08 4.40
N LEU A 308 -6.66 18.25 3.36
CA LEU A 308 -5.73 18.33 2.22
C LEU A 308 -6.33 19.10 1.04
N ASP A 309 -5.48 19.83 0.31
CA ASP A 309 -5.87 20.56 -0.91
C ASP A 309 -5.78 19.68 -2.15
N ILE A 310 -4.80 18.77 -2.18
CA ILE A 310 -4.55 17.88 -3.30
C ILE A 310 -4.10 16.51 -2.80
N VAL A 311 -4.62 15.45 -3.43
CA VAL A 311 -4.07 14.10 -3.35
C VAL A 311 -3.66 13.72 -4.76
N HIS A 312 -2.42 13.27 -4.91
CA HIS A 312 -1.87 12.76 -6.16
C HIS A 312 -1.57 11.27 -5.98
N SER A 313 -1.76 10.47 -7.02
CA SER A 313 -1.21 9.12 -7.08
C SER A 313 -0.81 8.78 -8.51
N MET A 314 0.37 8.19 -8.68
CA MET A 314 0.85 7.74 -9.97
C MET A 314 1.31 6.29 -9.90
N HIS A 315 0.85 5.46 -10.83
CA HIS A 315 1.25 4.05 -11.02
C HIS A 315 1.04 3.07 -9.85
N VAL A 316 0.64 3.52 -8.66
CA VAL A 316 0.39 2.64 -7.50
C VAL A 316 -1.05 2.13 -7.46
N LEU A 317 -2.03 2.98 -7.75
CA LEU A 317 -3.42 2.57 -7.83
C LEU A 317 -3.69 1.90 -9.18
N SER A 318 -4.03 0.62 -9.16
CA SER A 318 -4.37 -0.14 -10.36
C SER A 318 -5.10 -1.44 -10.00
N ASN A 319 -5.32 -2.31 -10.99
CA ASN A 319 -6.11 -3.53 -10.86
C ASN A 319 -5.51 -4.64 -9.99
N TRP A 320 -4.32 -4.47 -9.40
CA TRP A 320 -3.81 -5.42 -8.39
C TRP A 320 -4.52 -5.26 -7.04
N ILE A 321 -5.16 -4.12 -6.79
CA ILE A 321 -5.89 -3.83 -5.55
C ILE A 321 -7.29 -4.45 -5.65
N PRO A 322 -7.73 -5.29 -4.69
CA PRO A 322 -9.10 -5.79 -4.66
C PRO A 322 -10.12 -4.65 -4.69
N SER A 323 -11.15 -4.77 -5.53
CA SER A 323 -12.11 -3.68 -5.80
C SER A 323 -12.75 -3.10 -4.54
N THR A 324 -13.14 -3.96 -3.58
CA THR A 324 -13.68 -3.51 -2.29
C THR A 324 -12.68 -2.63 -1.53
N LEU A 325 -11.41 -3.01 -1.49
CA LEU A 325 -10.38 -2.23 -0.80
C LEU A 325 -10.08 -0.92 -1.55
N LEU A 326 -10.03 -0.96 -2.88
CA LEU A 326 -9.87 0.23 -3.70
C LEU A 326 -11.02 1.22 -3.45
N HIS A 327 -12.25 0.74 -3.33
CA HIS A 327 -13.41 1.57 -3.03
C HIS A 327 -13.29 2.26 -1.66
N PHE A 328 -12.87 1.54 -0.61
CA PHE A 328 -12.57 2.14 0.70
C PHE A 328 -11.46 3.19 0.61
N LEU A 329 -10.38 2.90 -0.11
CA LEU A 329 -9.28 3.85 -0.32
C LEU A 329 -9.74 5.11 -1.05
N MET A 330 -10.58 4.99 -2.08
CA MET A 330 -11.12 6.15 -2.80
C MET A 330 -12.01 7.02 -1.90
N PHE A 331 -12.84 6.42 -1.04
CA PHE A 331 -13.58 7.17 -0.02
C PHE A 331 -12.66 7.82 1.00
N ASP A 332 -11.54 7.18 1.33
CA ASP A 332 -10.56 7.74 2.25
C ASP A 332 -9.81 8.95 1.65
N ILE A 333 -9.50 8.89 0.35
CA ILE A 333 -9.01 10.03 -0.43
C ILE A 333 -10.06 11.16 -0.44
N TYR A 334 -11.33 10.84 -0.72
CA TYR A 334 -12.42 11.82 -0.66
C TYR A 334 -12.56 12.45 0.72
N ARG A 335 -12.40 11.67 1.79
CA ARG A 335 -12.47 12.13 3.17
C ARG A 335 -11.37 13.13 3.51
N VAL A 336 -10.11 12.83 3.19
CA VAL A 336 -8.98 13.71 3.55
C VAL A 336 -8.94 15.00 2.73
N LEU A 337 -9.51 14.99 1.52
CA LEU A 337 -9.67 16.18 0.70
C LEU A 337 -10.72 17.12 1.29
N ARG A 338 -10.38 18.41 1.38
CA ARG A 338 -11.35 19.45 1.72
C ARG A 338 -12.33 19.72 0.57
N PRO A 339 -13.51 20.32 0.82
CA PRO A 339 -14.39 20.77 -0.26
C PRO A 339 -13.63 21.63 -1.29
N GLY A 340 -13.77 21.30 -2.57
CA GLY A 340 -13.02 21.91 -3.67
C GLY A 340 -11.59 21.38 -3.87
N GLY A 341 -11.12 20.47 -3.02
CA GLY A 341 -9.82 19.81 -3.12
C GLY A 341 -9.74 18.88 -4.34
N LEU A 342 -8.52 18.67 -4.82
CA LEU A 342 -8.25 17.94 -6.05
C LEU A 342 -7.74 16.53 -5.77
N PHE A 343 -8.33 15.54 -6.43
CA PHE A 343 -7.71 14.24 -6.59
C PHE A 343 -7.16 14.11 -8.02
N TRP A 344 -5.84 14.05 -8.12
CA TRP A 344 -5.14 13.77 -9.36
C TRP A 344 -4.75 12.29 -9.40
N LEU A 345 -5.52 11.52 -10.17
CA LEU A 345 -5.24 10.12 -10.46
C LEU A 345 -4.44 10.04 -11.76
N ASP A 346 -3.15 9.80 -11.66
CA ASP A 346 -2.21 9.81 -12.78
C ASP A 346 -1.89 8.39 -13.24
N HIS A 347 -2.21 8.04 -14.49
CA HIS A 347 -1.92 6.72 -15.07
C HIS A 347 -2.37 5.52 -14.21
N PHE A 348 -3.60 5.57 -13.69
CA PHE A 348 -4.27 4.36 -13.17
C PHE A 348 -4.37 3.34 -14.29
N PHE A 349 -4.06 2.07 -14.03
CA PHE A 349 -4.13 1.05 -15.08
C PHE A 349 -4.99 -0.16 -14.72
N CYS A 350 -5.60 -0.73 -15.74
CA CYS A 350 -6.38 -1.97 -15.64
C CYS A 350 -6.44 -2.65 -17.01
N VAL A 351 -6.93 -3.88 -17.04
CA VAL A 351 -7.26 -4.56 -18.30
C VAL A 351 -8.51 -3.90 -18.90
N GLU A 352 -8.53 -3.72 -20.21
CA GLU A 352 -9.59 -3.05 -20.97
C GLU A 352 -11.00 -3.55 -20.61
N ASP A 353 -11.18 -4.86 -20.55
CA ASP A 353 -12.47 -5.50 -20.25
C ASP A 353 -12.98 -5.17 -18.83
N GLN A 354 -12.09 -4.79 -17.90
CA GLN A 354 -12.47 -4.39 -16.53
C GLN A 354 -12.77 -2.89 -16.40
N PHE A 355 -12.33 -2.08 -17.36
CA PHE A 355 -12.38 -0.62 -17.22
C PHE A 355 -13.81 -0.11 -17.12
N LEU A 356 -14.68 -0.51 -18.07
CA LEU A 356 -16.06 -0.03 -18.14
C LEU A 356 -16.97 -0.66 -17.09
N ASP A 357 -16.74 -1.93 -16.75
CA ASP A 357 -17.65 -2.70 -15.90
C ASP A 357 -17.30 -2.61 -14.41
N VAL A 358 -16.04 -2.32 -14.07
CA VAL A 358 -15.56 -2.32 -12.68
C VAL A 358 -15.03 -0.95 -12.28
N TYR A 359 -13.96 -0.48 -12.92
CA TYR A 359 -13.19 0.64 -12.38
C TYR A 359 -13.80 2.01 -12.66
N LYS A 360 -14.38 2.22 -13.84
CA LYS A 360 -15.08 3.48 -14.14
C LYS A 360 -16.28 3.68 -13.20
N PRO A 361 -17.21 2.71 -13.04
CA PRO A 361 -18.31 2.85 -12.08
C PRO A 361 -17.84 3.05 -10.64
N LEU A 362 -16.79 2.34 -10.21
CA LEU A 362 -16.21 2.49 -8.87
C LEU A 362 -15.66 3.90 -8.62
N ILE A 363 -14.95 4.49 -9.58
CA ILE A 363 -14.42 5.86 -9.42
C ILE A 363 -15.57 6.88 -9.45
N GLU A 364 -16.56 6.66 -10.30
CA GLU A 364 -17.74 7.53 -10.43
C GLU A 364 -18.64 7.49 -9.18
N SER A 365 -18.74 6.35 -8.48
CA SER A 365 -19.60 6.18 -7.31
C SER A 365 -19.18 6.98 -6.09
N ILE A 366 -17.94 7.50 -6.06
CA ILE A 366 -17.40 8.26 -4.92
C ILE A 366 -17.99 9.67 -4.82
N GLY A 367 -18.48 10.23 -5.94
CA GLY A 367 -19.12 11.56 -5.94
C GLY A 367 -18.15 12.72 -6.20
N PHE A 368 -17.00 12.48 -6.84
CA PHE A 368 -16.15 13.54 -7.37
C PHE A 368 -16.75 14.19 -8.64
N ILE A 369 -16.50 15.48 -8.83
CA ILE A 369 -16.72 16.19 -10.09
C ILE A 369 -15.52 15.91 -11.01
N LYS A 370 -15.77 15.55 -12.26
CA LYS A 370 -14.70 15.33 -13.25
C LYS A 370 -14.30 16.65 -13.90
N LEU A 371 -13.05 17.08 -13.69
CA LEU A 371 -12.48 18.24 -14.38
C LEU A 371 -11.77 17.82 -15.67
N LYS A 372 -11.04 16.70 -15.63
CA LYS A 372 -10.35 16.11 -16.79
C LYS A 372 -10.39 14.59 -16.68
N TRP A 373 -10.59 13.90 -17.80
CA TRP A 373 -10.67 12.43 -17.87
C TRP A 373 -10.14 11.96 -19.22
N VAL A 374 -8.98 11.31 -19.23
CA VAL A 374 -8.33 10.84 -20.46
C VAL A 374 -8.01 9.36 -20.30
N VAL A 375 -8.40 8.56 -21.29
CA VAL A 375 -8.17 7.12 -21.33
C VAL A 375 -7.34 6.80 -22.57
N GLY A 376 -6.33 5.96 -22.42
CA GLY A 376 -5.43 5.57 -23.51
C GLY A 376 -4.90 4.16 -23.34
N LYS A 377 -4.37 3.57 -24.41
CA LYS A 377 -3.75 2.23 -24.35
C LYS A 377 -2.43 2.28 -23.60
N LYS A 378 -2.20 1.30 -22.74
CA LYS A 378 -0.92 1.08 -22.06
C LYS A 378 -0.09 0.12 -22.92
N LEU A 379 1.00 0.64 -23.51
CA LEU A 379 1.80 -0.07 -24.52
C LEU A 379 3.21 -0.47 -24.06
N ASP A 380 3.63 -0.01 -22.88
CA ASP A 380 4.95 -0.23 -22.28
C ASP A 380 5.27 -1.71 -21.97
N ARG A 381 4.25 -2.55 -21.80
CA ARG A 381 4.39 -4.00 -21.54
C ARG A 381 3.92 -4.90 -22.69
N GLY A 382 3.58 -4.30 -23.84
CA GLY A 382 3.03 -5.02 -24.99
C GLY A 382 1.52 -4.84 -25.13
N ALA A 383 1.06 -4.70 -26.37
CA ALA A 383 -0.35 -4.44 -26.70
C ALA A 383 -1.25 -5.67 -26.46
N GLU A 384 -0.67 -6.86 -26.41
CA GLU A 384 -1.34 -8.14 -26.18
C GLU A 384 -1.97 -8.25 -24.79
N LEU A 385 -1.45 -7.50 -23.81
CA LEU A 385 -2.01 -7.47 -22.46
C LEU A 385 -3.34 -6.70 -22.37
N ARG A 386 -3.68 -5.94 -23.43
CA ARG A 386 -4.90 -5.10 -23.50
C ARG A 386 -5.08 -4.23 -22.25
N GLU A 387 -3.98 -3.68 -21.75
CA GLU A 387 -4.01 -2.77 -20.61
C GLU A 387 -4.34 -1.34 -21.10
N MET A 388 -5.04 -0.59 -20.25
CA MET A 388 -5.42 0.80 -20.48
C MET A 388 -4.93 1.65 -19.32
N TYR A 389 -4.56 2.89 -19.61
CA TYR A 389 -4.34 3.95 -18.64
C TYR A 389 -5.55 4.88 -18.56
N LEU A 390 -5.86 5.32 -17.34
CA LEU A 390 -6.74 6.44 -17.01
C LEU A 390 -5.91 7.50 -16.29
N SER A 391 -5.91 8.72 -16.83
CA SER A 391 -5.50 9.92 -16.11
C SER A 391 -6.72 10.80 -15.89
N ALA A 392 -6.98 11.16 -14.63
CA ALA A 392 -8.14 11.94 -14.23
C ALA A 392 -7.78 13.02 -13.22
N LEU A 393 -8.36 14.20 -13.43
CA LEU A 393 -8.38 15.27 -12.44
C LEU A 393 -9.81 15.40 -11.94
N LEU A 394 -9.97 15.10 -10.66
CA LEU A 394 -11.25 15.00 -9.98
C LEU A 394 -11.30 16.05 -8.87
N GLU A 395 -12.46 16.65 -8.65
CA GLU A 395 -12.68 17.67 -7.62
C GLU A 395 -13.74 17.21 -6.63
N LYS A 396 -13.43 17.33 -5.33
CA LYS A 396 -14.46 17.17 -4.30
C LYS A 396 -15.45 18.34 -4.40
N PRO A 397 -16.78 18.10 -4.47
CA PRO A 397 -17.76 19.18 -4.54
C PRO A 397 -17.56 20.26 -3.47
N LEU A 398 -17.67 21.53 -3.86
CA LEU A 398 -17.60 22.66 -2.92
C LEU A 398 -18.82 22.72 -1.99
N LYS A 399 -19.97 22.25 -2.47
CA LYS A 399 -21.23 22.20 -1.75
C LYS A 399 -21.76 20.77 -1.80
N ASN A 400 -22.48 20.34 -0.78
CA ASN A 400 -23.10 19.02 -0.72
C ASN A 400 -22.08 17.88 -0.85
N SER A 401 -20.94 18.01 -0.16
CA SER A 401 -19.84 17.03 -0.15
C SER A 401 -19.87 16.08 1.06
N TRP A 402 -21.08 15.86 1.59
CA TRP A 402 -21.36 14.97 2.72
C TRP A 402 -21.78 13.58 2.25
#